data_AF-A0A1H4S0K8-F1
#
_entry.id   AF-A0A1H4S0K8-F1
#
_cell.length_a   1.000
_cell.length_b   1.000
_cell.length_c   1.000
_cell.angle_alpha   90.00
_cell.angle_beta   90.00
_cell.angle_gamma   90.00
#
_symmetry.space_group_name_H-M   'P 1'
#
loop_
_entity.id
_entity.type
_entity.pdbx_description
1 polymer ?
#
loop_
_entity_poly.entity_id
_entity_poly.type
_entity_poly.pdbx_seq_one_letter_code
_entity_poly.pdbx_strand_id
1 'polypeptide(L)' 'MTYLILARDGTSQIVLKRDSEDAAEKKARELKEMGWFEVEVREDKAGHPVAATATDRPNTLQ' A
#
# COMPACT_ATOMS: atom_id res chain seq x y z
N MET A 1 8.56 14.37 -4.65
CA MET A 1 7.30 13.95 -4.00
C MET A 1 7.28 12.44 -4.02
N THR A 2 6.94 11.79 -2.92
CA THR A 2 6.88 10.33 -2.90
C THR A 2 5.41 9.91 -2.94
N TYR A 3 5.10 8.88 -3.71
CA TYR A 3 3.77 8.30 -3.87
C TYR A 3 3.83 6.84 -3.43
N LEU A 4 2.79 6.41 -2.73
CA LEU A 4 2.63 5.06 -2.22
C LEU A 4 1.52 4.36 -2.99
N ILE A 5 1.82 3.16 -3.45
CA ILE A 5 0.84 2.24 -4.01
C ILE A 5 0.55 1.20 -2.92
N LEU A 6 -0.68 1.19 -2.43
CA LEU A 6 -1.19 0.25 -1.44
C LEU A 6 -1.97 -0.83 -2.19
N ALA A 7 -1.49 -2.06 -2.20
CA ALA A 7 -2.19 -3.18 -2.83
C ALA A 7 -2.53 -4.26 -1.80
N ARG A 8 -3.80 -4.67 -1.74
CA ARG A 8 -4.35 -5.62 -0.77
C ARG A 8 -5.04 -6.79 -1.47
N ASP A 9 -4.78 -8.01 -1.03
CA ASP A 9 -5.41 -9.24 -1.56
C ASP A 9 -6.37 -9.89 -0.53
N GLY A 10 -6.71 -9.16 0.54
CA GLY A 10 -7.55 -9.64 1.64
C GLY A 10 -6.79 -10.36 2.76
N THR A 11 -5.58 -10.88 2.50
CA THR A 11 -4.73 -11.55 3.51
C THR A 11 -3.52 -10.71 3.89
N SER A 12 -2.97 -9.98 2.92
CA SER A 12 -1.72 -9.25 3.02
C SER A 12 -1.82 -7.89 2.32
N GLN A 13 -0.86 -7.02 2.63
CA GLN A 13 -0.70 -5.73 1.97
C GLN A 13 0.75 -5.54 1.55
N ILE A 14 0.95 -5.06 0.32
CA ILE A 14 2.23 -4.56 -0.16
C ILE A 14 2.17 -3.05 -0.35
N VAL A 15 3.30 -2.38 -0.08
CA VAL A 15 3.45 -0.93 -0.25
C VAL A 15 4.63 -0.67 -1.19
N LEU A 16 4.36 -0.03 -2.32
CA LEU A 16 5.40 0.35 -3.29
C LEU A 16 5.58 1.87 -3.28
N LYS A 17 6.82 2.34 -3.26
CA LYS A 17 7.16 3.77 -3.33
C LYS A 17 7.55 4.19 -4.75
N ARG A 18 7.11 5.37 -5.17
CA ARG A 18 7.45 6.01 -6.45
C ARG A 18 7.70 7.49 -6.25
N ASP A 19 8.63 8.06 -7.02
CA ASP A 19 8.96 9.48 -6.92
C ASP A 19 8.12 10.36 -7.89
N SER A 20 7.21 9.73 -8.63
CA SER A 20 6.33 10.36 -9.61
C SER A 20 4.92 9.77 -9.56
N GLU A 21 3.92 10.62 -9.73
CA GLU A 21 2.51 10.26 -9.79
C GLU A 21 2.23 9.31 -10.96
N ASP A 22 2.65 9.69 -12.17
CA ASP A 22 2.48 8.88 -13.39
C ASP A 22 3.03 7.44 -13.23
N ALA A 23 4.21 7.30 -12.64
CA ALA A 23 4.81 6.00 -12.36
C ALA A 23 4.03 5.19 -11.30
N ALA A 24 3.40 5.88 -10.34
CA ALA A 24 2.54 5.26 -9.34
C ALA A 24 1.22 4.80 -9.95
N GLU A 25 0.57 5.64 -10.77
CA GLU A 25 -0.69 5.34 -11.45
C GLU A 25 -0.54 4.20 -12.46
N LYS A 26 0.52 4.24 -13.29
CA LYS A 26 0.81 3.17 -14.24
C LYS A 26 0.94 1.84 -13.51
N LYS A 27 1.73 1.82 -12.43
CA LYS A 27 1.94 0.58 -11.68
C LYS A 27 0.69 0.13 -10.94
N ALA A 28 -0.12 1.05 -10.43
CA ALA A 28 -1.41 0.73 -9.82
C ALA A 28 -2.39 0.12 -10.84
N ARG A 29 -2.41 0.62 -12.08
CA ARG A 29 -3.23 0.06 -13.16
C ARG A 29 -2.82 -1.38 -13.49
N GLU A 30 -1.53 -1.64 -13.65
CA GLU A 30 -1.01 -3.00 -13.88
C GLU A 30 -1.45 -3.98 -12.75
N LEU A 31 -1.41 -3.52 -11.48
CA LEU A 31 -1.84 -4.34 -10.34
C LEU A 31 -3.36 -4.60 -10.36
N LYS A 32 -4.18 -3.61 -10.77
CA LYS A 32 -5.63 -3.76 -10.92
C LYS A 32 -5.99 -4.69 -12.07
N GLU A 33 -5.28 -4.62 -13.19
CA GLU A 33 -5.50 -5.47 -14.37
C GLU A 33 -5.24 -6.95 -14.09
N MET A 34 -4.33 -7.27 -13.16
CA MET A 34 -4.17 -8.65 -12.69
C MET A 34 -5.41 -9.17 -11.97
N GLY A 35 -6.22 -8.30 -11.35
CA GLY A 35 -7.51 -8.63 -10.74
C GLY A 35 -7.44 -9.22 -9.33
N TRP A 36 -6.25 -9.29 -8.73
CA TRP A 36 -6.01 -9.97 -7.45
C TRP A 36 -5.91 -8.99 -6.28
N PHE A 37 -5.73 -7.70 -6.57
CA PHE A 37 -5.48 -6.68 -5.58
C PHE A 37 -6.52 -5.56 -5.64
N GLU A 38 -7.01 -5.17 -4.48
CA GLU A 38 -7.56 -3.83 -4.26
C GLU A 38 -6.40 -2.84 -4.18
N VAL A 39 -6.40 -1.81 -5.02
CA VAL A 39 -5.25 -0.91 -5.18
C VAL A 39 -5.64 0.55 -4.99
N GLU A 40 -4.90 1.24 -4.12
CA GLU A 40 -5.00 2.67 -3.82
C GLU A 40 -3.64 3.37 -4.02
N VAL A 41 -3.65 4.59 -4.57
CA VAL A 41 -2.47 5.44 -4.70
C VAL A 41 -2.61 6.64 -3.76
N ARG A 42 -1.57 6.91 -2.96
CA ARG A 42 -1.53 8.05 -2.03
C ARG A 42 -0.25 8.85 -2.21
N GLU A 43 -0.32 10.15 -1.96
CA GLU A 43 0.87 10.99 -1.83
C GLU A 43 1.46 10.81 -0.41
N ASP A 44 2.73 10.43 -0.31
CA ASP A 44 3.52 10.42 0.92
C ASP A 44 3.99 11.85 1.22
N LYS A 45 3.09 12.66 1.77
CA LYS A 45 3.47 13.93 2.37
C LYS A 45 4.22 13.62 3.65
N ALA A 46 5.55 13.65 3.57
CA ALA A 46 6.47 13.47 4.69
C ALA A 46 5.93 14.19 5.94
N GLY A 47 5.33 13.42 6.86
CA GLY A 47 4.60 13.97 8.01
C GLY A 47 3.47 13.10 8.53
N HIS A 48 2.89 12.21 7.73
CA HIS A 48 2.01 11.17 8.25
C HIS A 48 2.75 9.84 8.29
N PRO A 49 3.00 9.26 9.48
CA PRO A 49 3.43 7.87 9.52
C PRO A 49 2.31 7.09 8.84
N VAL A 50 2.63 6.45 7.71
CA VAL A 50 1.88 5.28 7.29
C VAL A 50 2.04 4.29 8.42
N ALA A 51 1.12 4.37 9.37
CA ALA A 51 0.86 3.29 10.30
C ALA A 51 0.49 2.12 9.39
N ALA A 52 1.50 1.32 9.06
CA ALA A 52 1.32 -0.11 9.03
C ALA A 52 0.69 -0.41 10.38
N THR A 53 -0.64 -0.41 10.43
CA THR A 53 -1.39 -1.11 11.45
C THR A 53 -1.09 -2.58 11.20
N ALA A 54 0.12 -2.99 11.56
CA ALA A 54 0.39 -4.30 12.05
C ALA A 54 -0.62 -4.47 13.17
N THR A 55 -1.70 -5.20 12.86
CA THR A 55 -2.71 -5.60 13.80
C THR A 55 -1.98 -6.18 15.01
N ASP A 56 -2.01 -5.42 16.10
CA ASP A 56 -1.54 -5.81 17.41
C ASP A 56 -2.22 -7.13 17.75
N ARG A 57 -1.47 -8.23 17.62
CA ARG A 57 -1.97 -9.57 17.91
C ARG A 57 -1.80 -9.74 19.42
N PRO A 58 -2.88 -9.85 20.23
CA PRO A 58 -2.71 -10.08 21.65
C PRO A 58 -2.06 -11.45 21.83
N ASN A 59 -0.83 -11.44 22.35
CA ASN A 59 -0.12 -12.63 22.76
C ASN A 59 -0.77 -13.17 24.04
N THR A 60 -1.80 -14.00 23.89
CA THR A 60 -2.27 -14.88 24.97
C THR A 60 -1.94 -16.31 24.61
N LEU A 61 -0.80 -16.78 25.11
CA LEU A 61 -0.52 -18.19 25.31
C LEU A 61 -0.04 -18.38 26.76
N GLN A 62 -1.00 -18.91 27.54
CA GLN A 62 -0.96 -19.70 28.78
C GLN A 62 0.02 -19.34 29.91
#